data_AF-A0A9Q0FZW3-F1
#
_entry.id   AF-A0A9Q0FZW3-F1
#
_cell.length_a   1.000
_cell.length_b   1.000
_cell.length_c   1.000
_cell.angle_alpha   90.00
_cell.angle_beta   90.00
_cell.angle_gamma   90.00
#
_symmetry.space_group_name_H-M   'P 1'
#
loop_
_entity.id
_entity.type
_entity.pdbx_description
1 polymer ?
#
loop_
_entity_poly.entity_id
_entity_poly.type
_entity_poly.pdbx_seq_one_letter_code
_entity_poly.pdbx_strand_id
1 'polypeptide(L)'
;MEMVVADDDGESRGRYKLPPARINNEDILFCIDVDSESMSEMKSTGSNGRPLTRLESVKQAILLFINTKLFINPDHRFAFATLAKSASWLRKEFSSDLESAVATVRGVSATSSCGQADLTHLFKMAAHEAKKSNAQNRILRVVSSC
;
A
#
# COMPACT_ATOMS: atom_id res chain seq x y z
N MET A 1 47.54 -29.93 33.73
CA MET A 1 47.02 -28.55 33.87
C MET A 1 45.80 -28.49 32.97
N GLU A 2 44.63 -28.66 33.58
CA GLU A 2 43.37 -28.36 32.91
C GLU A 2 43.32 -26.87 32.56
N MET A 3 42.76 -26.57 31.39
CA MET A 3 41.95 -25.38 31.22
C MET A 3 40.88 -25.70 30.19
N VAL A 4 39.69 -25.99 30.71
CA VAL A 4 38.43 -25.99 29.97
C VAL A 4 38.04 -24.52 29.82
N VAL A 5 37.78 -24.05 28.59
CA VAL A 5 37.06 -22.79 28.37
C VAL A 5 35.99 -23.03 27.30
N ALA A 6 34.80 -22.57 27.67
CA ALA A 6 33.47 -22.89 27.21
C ALA A 6 33.19 -22.67 25.71
N ASP A 7 32.19 -23.43 25.26
CA ASP A 7 31.27 -23.17 24.15
C ASP A 7 31.05 -21.67 23.88
N ASP A 8 31.34 -21.26 22.65
CA ASP A 8 30.58 -20.23 21.95
C ASP A 8 30.11 -20.89 20.65
N ASP A 9 29.02 -21.66 20.77
CA ASP A 9 28.20 -22.04 19.63
C ASP A 9 27.70 -20.75 18.99
N GLY A 10 28.44 -20.28 17.99
CA GLY A 10 28.08 -19.18 17.10
C GLY A 10 26.86 -19.57 16.27
N GLU A 11 25.70 -19.59 16.94
CA GLU A 11 24.39 -19.81 16.37
C GLU A 11 24.22 -18.77 15.25
N SER A 12 24.38 -19.23 14.01
CA SER A 12 24.05 -18.48 12.80
C SER A 12 22.63 -17.98 12.97
N ARG A 13 22.48 -16.73 13.46
CA ARG A 13 21.21 -16.01 13.59
C ARG A 13 20.36 -16.36 12.39
N GLY A 14 19.36 -17.21 12.62
CA GLY A 14 18.66 -17.93 11.57
C GLY A 14 18.22 -16.93 10.50
N ARG A 15 18.82 -17.01 9.30
CA ARG A 15 18.36 -16.21 8.17
C ARG A 15 16.89 -16.51 8.03
N TYR A 16 16.05 -15.49 8.26
CA TYR A 16 14.62 -15.61 8.11
C TYR A 16 14.33 -16.10 6.69
N LYS A 17 13.95 -17.38 6.57
CA LYS A 17 13.57 -18.00 5.30
C LYS A 17 12.05 -18.02 5.25
N LEU A 18 11.49 -17.20 4.37
CA LEU A 18 10.08 -17.29 4.04
C LEU A 18 9.82 -18.66 3.40
N PRO A 19 8.73 -19.36 3.78
CA PRO A 19 8.35 -20.58 3.10
C PRO A 19 8.13 -20.27 1.61
N PRO A 20 8.56 -21.15 0.68
CA PRO A 20 8.26 -20.99 -0.73
C PRO A 20 6.75 -20.87 -0.93
N ALA A 21 6.30 -19.69 -1.35
CA ALA A 21 4.92 -19.39 -1.63
C ALA A 21 4.76 -19.08 -3.12
N ARG A 22 3.65 -19.51 -3.72
CA ARG A 22 3.30 -19.10 -5.08
C ARG A 22 3.01 -17.60 -5.05
N ILE A 23 3.71 -16.85 -5.88
CA ILE A 23 3.37 -15.45 -6.12
C ILE A 23 2.16 -15.45 -7.05
N ASN A 24 1.02 -15.02 -6.52
CA ASN A 24 -0.21 -14.90 -7.30
C ASN A 24 -0.28 -13.54 -7.99
N ASN A 25 -0.98 -13.50 -9.11
CA ASN A 25 -1.33 -12.24 -9.75
C ASN A 25 -2.40 -11.52 -8.91
N GLU A 26 -2.11 -10.28 -8.52
CA GLU A 26 -3.00 -9.49 -7.66
C GLU A 26 -3.48 -8.24 -8.38
N ASP A 27 -4.74 -7.91 -8.14
CA ASP A 27 -5.34 -6.61 -8.40
C ASP A 27 -5.45 -5.89 -7.06
N ILE A 28 -4.78 -4.75 -6.91
CA ILE A 28 -4.66 -4.05 -5.64
C ILE A 28 -5.37 -2.70 -5.76
N LEU A 29 -6.47 -2.56 -5.01
CA LEU A 29 -7.22 -1.31 -4.90
C LEU A 29 -6.70 -0.52 -3.70
N PHE A 30 -6.05 0.61 -3.96
CA PHE A 30 -5.74 1.59 -2.92
C PHE A 30 -6.95 2.48 -2.66
N CYS A 31 -7.35 2.57 -1.40
CA CYS A 31 -8.30 3.55 -0.93
C CYS A 31 -7.55 4.56 -0.07
N ILE A 32 -7.40 5.78 -0.59
CA ILE A 32 -6.59 6.84 0.01
C ILE A 32 -7.51 7.78 0.78
N ASP A 33 -7.34 7.86 2.10
CA ASP A 33 -8.01 8.84 2.93
C ASP A 33 -7.51 10.25 2.59
N VAL A 34 -8.47 11.09 2.20
CA VAL A 34 -8.24 12.48 1.79
C VAL A 34 -8.97 13.45 2.72
N ASP A 35 -9.31 13.07 3.94
CA ASP A 35 -9.81 14.01 4.94
C ASP A 35 -8.76 15.08 5.27
N SER A 36 -9.20 16.24 5.73
CA SER A 36 -8.34 17.30 6.26
C SER A 36 -7.36 16.82 7.35
N GLU A 37 -7.72 15.80 8.15
CA GLU A 37 -6.82 15.23 9.16
C GLU A 37 -5.53 14.67 8.54
N SER A 38 -5.58 14.23 7.28
CA SER A 38 -4.41 13.74 6.53
C SER A 38 -3.33 14.82 6.30
N MET A 39 -3.66 16.10 6.50
CA MET A 39 -2.70 17.21 6.45
C MET A 39 -1.90 17.40 7.73
N SER A 40 -2.20 16.65 8.80
CA SER A 40 -1.45 16.72 10.05
C SER A 40 0.03 16.39 9.82
N GLU A 41 0.91 17.20 10.40
CA GLU A 41 2.36 16.95 10.34
C GLU A 41 2.73 15.70 11.13
N MET A 42 3.64 14.91 10.56
CA MET A 42 4.26 13.79 11.23
C MET A 42 5.54 14.24 11.92
N LYS A 43 5.92 13.53 12.99
CA LYS A 43 7.21 13.74 13.70
C LYS A 43 8.44 13.35 12.85
N SER A 44 8.23 12.99 11.58
CA SER A 44 9.24 12.56 10.64
C SER A 44 9.52 13.69 9.64
N THR A 45 10.81 13.99 9.44
CA THR A 45 11.25 14.93 8.42
C THR A 45 11.43 14.22 7.09
N GLY A 46 10.94 14.82 6.00
CA GLY A 46 11.23 14.35 4.65
C GLY A 46 12.70 14.51 4.28
N SER A 47 13.09 13.99 3.11
CA SER A 47 14.48 14.03 2.60
C SER A 47 15.12 15.42 2.59
N ASN A 48 14.29 16.48 2.58
CA ASN A 48 14.71 17.87 2.50
C ASN A 48 14.63 18.60 3.86
N GLY A 49 14.48 17.85 4.97
CA GLY A 49 14.35 18.41 6.32
C GLY A 49 13.00 19.07 6.63
N ARG A 50 12.06 19.09 5.66
CA ARG A 50 10.71 19.63 5.86
C ARG A 50 9.80 18.62 6.57
N PRO A 51 8.90 19.06 7.47
CA PRO A 51 7.85 18.20 8.02
C PRO A 51 7.02 17.57 6.90
N LEU A 52 6.78 16.26 6.99
CA LEU A 52 5.87 15.55 6.08
C LEU A 52 4.47 15.53 6.69
N THR A 53 3.44 15.77 5.88
CA THR A 53 2.07 15.46 6.29
C THR A 53 1.84 13.95 6.25
N ARG A 54 0.77 13.48 6.91
CA ARG A 54 0.34 12.08 6.81
C ARG A 54 0.08 11.70 5.34
N LEU A 55 -0.60 12.56 4.59
CA LEU A 55 -0.90 12.32 3.17
C LEU A 55 0.38 12.19 2.33
N GLU A 56 1.38 13.05 2.52
CA GLU A 56 2.65 12.95 1.79
C GLU A 56 3.42 11.67 2.14
N SER A 57 3.38 11.24 3.40
CA SER A 57 3.99 9.97 3.82
C SER A 57 3.26 8.77 3.23
N VAL A 58 1.92 8.80 3.18
CA VAL A 58 1.10 7.77 2.53
C VAL A 58 1.41 7.70 1.03
N LYS A 59 1.51 8.84 0.33
CA LYS A 59 1.90 8.88 -1.08
C LYS A 59 3.26 8.19 -1.30
N GLN A 60 4.27 8.52 -0.49
CA GLN A 60 5.59 7.90 -0.58
C GLN A 60 5.54 6.39 -0.31
N ALA A 61 4.81 5.96 0.72
CA ALA A 61 4.65 4.55 1.07
C ALA A 61 3.95 3.75 -0.06
N ILE A 62 2.90 4.32 -0.67
CA ILE A 62 2.21 3.70 -1.81
C ILE A 62 3.16 3.53 -3.00
N LEU A 63 3.94 4.56 -3.34
CA LEU A 63 4.90 4.46 -4.46
C LEU A 63 5.98 3.42 -4.21
N LEU A 64 6.53 3.37 -2.99
CA LEU A 64 7.48 2.32 -2.60
C LEU A 64 6.85 0.94 -2.69
N PHE A 65 5.62 0.78 -2.20
CA PHE A 65 4.88 -0.48 -2.23
C PHE A 65 4.65 -0.95 -3.67
N ILE A 66 4.16 -0.07 -4.55
CA ILE A 66 3.88 -0.39 -5.96
C ILE A 66 5.16 -0.83 -6.65
N ASN A 67 6.24 -0.06 -6.51
CA ASN A 67 7.54 -0.38 -7.12
C ASN A 67 8.04 -1.75 -6.63
N THR A 68 7.95 -2.00 -5.33
CA THR A 68 8.37 -3.28 -4.72
C THR A 68 7.52 -4.44 -5.21
N LYS A 69 6.19 -4.27 -5.31
CA LYS A 69 5.28 -5.31 -5.82
C LYS A 69 5.56 -5.61 -7.29
N LEU A 70 5.70 -4.59 -8.14
CA LEU A 70 6.04 -4.79 -9.55
C LEU A 70 7.41 -5.46 -9.74
N PHE A 71 8.39 -5.16 -8.88
CA PHE A 71 9.68 -5.84 -8.88
C PHE A 71 9.54 -7.34 -8.55
N ILE A 72 8.67 -7.70 -7.61
CA ILE A 72 8.40 -9.10 -7.23
C ILE A 72 7.62 -9.83 -8.33
N ASN A 73 6.63 -9.16 -8.93
CA ASN A 73 5.85 -9.70 -10.04
C ASN A 73 5.29 -8.55 -10.89
N PRO A 74 5.74 -8.42 -12.17
CA PRO A 74 5.32 -7.33 -13.05
C PRO A 74 3.84 -7.41 -13.45
N ASP A 75 3.19 -8.58 -13.26
CA ASP A 75 1.78 -8.76 -13.57
C ASP A 75 0.85 -8.19 -12.50
N HIS A 76 1.36 -7.67 -11.37
CA HIS A 76 0.52 -6.97 -10.40
C HIS A 76 -0.08 -5.70 -11.01
N ARG A 77 -1.37 -5.45 -10.73
CA ARG A 77 -2.08 -4.27 -11.25
C ARG A 77 -2.67 -3.46 -10.10
N PHE A 78 -2.77 -2.16 -10.30
CA PHE A 78 -3.19 -1.20 -9.28
C PHE A 78 -4.33 -0.32 -9.77
N ALA A 79 -5.28 -0.05 -8.90
CA ALA A 79 -6.35 0.93 -9.08
C ALA A 79 -6.43 1.81 -7.83
N PHE A 80 -7.06 2.98 -7.96
CA PHE A 80 -7.07 4.01 -6.93
C PHE A 80 -8.47 4.55 -6.70
N ALA A 81 -8.83 4.68 -5.43
CA ALA A 81 -10.01 5.35 -4.93
C ALA A 81 -9.59 6.32 -3.83
N THR A 82 -10.36 7.39 -3.64
CA THR A 82 -10.25 8.28 -2.50
C THR A 82 -11.36 8.00 -1.50
N LEU A 83 -11.08 8.19 -0.22
CA LEU A 83 -12.04 8.10 0.88
C LEU A 83 -12.14 9.46 1.56
N ALA A 84 -13.31 10.08 1.47
CA ALA A 84 -13.74 11.14 2.37
C ALA A 84 -15.00 10.63 3.07
N LYS A 85 -16.17 11.22 2.79
CA LYS A 85 -17.44 10.72 3.33
C LYS A 85 -17.83 9.35 2.82
N SER A 86 -17.47 9.10 1.57
CA SER A 86 -17.69 7.86 0.87
C SER A 86 -16.54 7.65 -0.10
N ALA A 87 -16.29 6.40 -0.47
CA ALA A 87 -15.32 6.10 -1.49
C ALA A 87 -15.73 6.66 -2.86
N SER A 88 -14.75 7.10 -3.64
CA SER A 88 -14.92 7.52 -5.04
C SER A 88 -13.73 7.05 -5.87
N TRP A 89 -13.95 6.72 -7.14
CA TRP A 89 -12.87 6.32 -8.03
C TRP A 89 -11.97 7.51 -8.35
N LEU A 90 -10.66 7.34 -8.16
CA LEU A 90 -9.63 8.22 -8.70
C LEU A 90 -9.10 7.69 -10.04
N ARG A 91 -8.91 6.38 -10.11
CA ARG A 91 -8.60 5.61 -11.33
C ARG A 91 -9.16 4.22 -11.17
N LYS A 92 -10.09 3.85 -12.04
CA LYS A 92 -10.82 2.58 -11.95
C LYS A 92 -10.10 1.42 -12.63
N GLU A 93 -9.39 1.71 -13.72
CA GLU A 93 -8.72 0.68 -14.53
C GLU A 93 -7.45 0.20 -13.82
N PHE A 94 -7.41 -1.11 -13.54
CA PHE A 94 -6.24 -1.79 -13.00
C PHE A 94 -5.09 -1.80 -14.02
N SER A 95 -3.96 -1.20 -13.65
CA SER A 95 -2.77 -1.09 -14.51
C SER A 95 -1.48 -1.46 -13.77
N SER A 96 -0.51 -2.02 -14.49
CA SER A 96 0.86 -2.28 -14.00
C SER A 96 1.82 -1.13 -14.31
N ASP A 97 1.33 -0.06 -14.96
CA ASP A 97 2.15 1.10 -15.34
C ASP A 97 2.52 1.97 -14.13
N LEU A 98 3.83 1.99 -13.82
CA LEU A 98 4.37 2.75 -12.70
C LEU A 98 4.20 4.26 -12.90
N GLU A 99 4.38 4.78 -14.12
CA GLU A 99 4.29 6.23 -14.38
C GLU A 99 2.85 6.73 -14.20
N SER A 100 1.88 5.94 -14.66
CA SER A 100 0.46 6.14 -14.34
C SER A 100 0.19 6.23 -12.84
N ALA A 101 0.72 5.27 -12.08
CA ALA A 101 0.53 5.24 -10.63
C ALA A 101 1.16 6.47 -9.97
N VAL A 102 2.37 6.85 -10.39
CA VAL A 102 3.07 8.05 -9.92
C VAL A 102 2.25 9.31 -10.20
N ALA A 103 1.74 9.48 -11.41
CA ALA A 103 0.90 10.63 -11.77
C ALA A 103 -0.37 10.69 -10.92
N THR A 104 -1.05 9.55 -10.75
CA THR A 104 -2.28 9.47 -9.95
C THR A 104 -2.03 9.79 -8.48
N VAL A 105 -1.02 9.19 -7.85
CA VAL A 105 -0.70 9.38 -6.43
C VAL A 105 -0.23 10.81 -6.15
N ARG A 106 0.58 11.40 -7.04
CA ARG A 106 1.02 12.80 -6.91
C ARG A 106 -0.14 13.79 -7.00
N GLY A 107 -1.16 13.48 -7.82
CA GLY A 107 -2.35 14.33 -7.98
C GLY A 107 -3.33 14.31 -6.81
N VAL A 108 -3.19 13.38 -5.86
CA VAL A 108 -4.08 13.31 -4.69
C VAL A 108 -3.87 14.52 -3.78
N SER A 109 -4.97 15.14 -3.35
CA SER A 109 -4.96 16.26 -2.41
C SER A 109 -6.00 16.05 -1.32
N ALA A 110 -5.76 16.61 -0.14
CA ALA A 110 -6.74 16.60 0.94
C ALA A 110 -7.99 17.40 0.57
N THR A 111 -9.10 17.02 1.16
CA THR A 111 -10.42 17.62 1.03
C THR A 111 -10.86 18.20 2.38
N SER A 112 -12.05 18.79 2.43
CA SER A 112 -12.61 19.32 3.68
C SER A 112 -12.86 18.21 4.71
N SER A 113 -12.80 18.57 6.00
CA SER A 113 -13.17 17.66 7.08
C SER A 113 -14.55 17.06 6.88
N CYS A 114 -14.61 15.76 7.01
CA CYS A 114 -15.74 14.90 6.81
C CYS A 114 -15.66 13.85 7.90
N GLY A 115 -16.49 13.96 8.95
CA GLY A 115 -16.43 13.13 10.16
C GLY A 115 -16.23 11.62 9.94
N GLN A 116 -17.29 10.82 10.05
CA GLN A 116 -17.14 9.38 9.88
C GLN A 116 -17.32 8.97 8.42
N ALA A 117 -16.33 8.28 7.86
CA ALA A 117 -16.41 7.72 6.52
C ALA A 117 -17.37 6.51 6.45
N ASP A 118 -18.20 6.46 5.40
CA ASP A 118 -19.04 5.32 5.06
C ASP A 118 -18.29 4.39 4.08
N LEU A 119 -17.88 3.23 4.57
CA LEU A 119 -17.16 2.21 3.80
C LEU A 119 -18.09 1.34 2.93
N THR A 120 -19.42 1.50 3.05
CA THR A 120 -20.39 0.70 2.28
C THR A 120 -20.13 0.80 0.78
N HIS A 121 -19.84 2.00 0.28
CA HIS A 121 -19.56 2.19 -1.14
C HIS A 121 -18.24 1.54 -1.55
N LEU A 122 -17.19 1.63 -0.71
CA LEU A 122 -15.90 0.98 -0.94
C LEU A 122 -16.06 -0.53 -1.10
N PHE A 123 -16.78 -1.19 -0.18
CA PHE A 123 -16.95 -2.64 -0.24
C PHE A 123 -17.85 -3.07 -1.41
N LYS A 124 -18.82 -2.25 -1.82
CA LYS A 124 -19.60 -2.51 -3.06
C LYS A 124 -18.71 -2.44 -4.30
N MET A 125 -17.85 -1.42 -4.40
CA MET A 125 -16.86 -1.31 -5.48
C MET A 125 -15.91 -2.51 -5.48
N ALA A 126 -15.35 -2.86 -4.32
CA ALA A 126 -14.43 -3.98 -4.17
C ALA A 126 -15.09 -5.32 -4.50
N ALA A 127 -16.33 -5.56 -4.05
CA ALA A 127 -17.06 -6.79 -4.36
C ALA A 127 -17.31 -6.96 -5.86
N HIS A 128 -17.57 -5.86 -6.57
CA HIS A 128 -17.72 -5.87 -8.03
C HIS A 128 -16.40 -6.21 -8.73
N GLU A 129 -15.30 -5.56 -8.35
CA GLU A 129 -14.00 -5.83 -8.94
C GLU A 129 -13.44 -7.21 -8.56
N ALA A 130 -13.77 -7.73 -7.37
CA ALA A 130 -13.35 -9.06 -6.92
C ALA A 130 -13.88 -10.17 -7.84
N LYS A 131 -15.12 -10.02 -8.32
CA LYS A 131 -15.71 -10.97 -9.29
C LYS A 131 -14.94 -10.96 -10.61
N LYS A 132 -14.54 -9.78 -11.08
CA LYS A 132 -13.75 -9.63 -12.33
C LYS A 132 -12.33 -10.17 -12.18
N SER A 133 -11.65 -9.85 -11.07
CA SER A 133 -10.32 -10.38 -10.79
C SER A 133 -10.34 -11.91 -10.71
N ASN A 134 -11.33 -12.49 -10.02
CA ASN A 134 -11.48 -13.94 -9.92
C ASN A 134 -11.72 -14.59 -11.30
N ALA A 135 -12.57 -13.99 -12.15
CA ALA A 135 -12.77 -14.46 -13.52
C ALA A 135 -11.47 -14.46 -14.37
N GLN A 136 -10.47 -13.67 -13.99
CA GLN A 136 -9.14 -13.63 -14.61
C GLN A 136 -8.10 -14.46 -13.84
N ASN A 137 -8.50 -15.27 -12.86
CA ASN A 137 -7.65 -16.04 -11.96
C ASN A 137 -6.66 -15.16 -11.15
N ARG A 138 -7.14 -14.03 -10.64
CA ARG A 138 -6.38 -13.03 -9.88
C ARG A 138 -7.02 -12.77 -8.52
N ILE A 139 -6.19 -12.44 -7.53
CA ILE A 139 -6.65 -12.08 -6.18
C ILE A 139 -6.89 -10.57 -6.13
N LEU A 140 -8.07 -10.14 -5.69
CA LEU A 140 -8.29 -8.73 -5.32
C LEU A 140 -7.83 -8.48 -3.88
N ARG A 141 -7.05 -7.42 -3.66
CA ARG A 141 -6.76 -6.88 -2.32
C ARG A 141 -7.17 -5.42 -2.23
N VAL A 142 -7.73 -5.03 -1.09
CA VAL A 142 -8.01 -3.63 -0.77
C VAL A 142 -7.03 -3.18 0.31
N VAL A 143 -6.37 -2.06 0.08
CA VAL A 143 -5.46 -1.41 1.04
C VAL A 143 -6.03 -0.03 1.34
N SER A 144 -6.34 0.24 2.61
CA SER A 144 -6.85 1.54 3.07
C SER A 144 -5.75 2.28 3.82
N SER A 145 -5.50 3.54 3.51
CA SER A 145 -4.73 4.43 4.38
C SER A 145 -5.70 5.00 5.40
N CYS A 146 -5.70 4.51 6.63
CA CYS A 146 -6.45 5.11 7.74
C CYS A 146 -5.47 5.91 8.61
#